data_AF-L8HLT4-F1
#
_entry.id   AF-L8HLT4-F1
#
_cell.length_a   1.000
_cell.length_b   1.000
_cell.length_c   1.000
_cell.angle_alpha   90.00
_cell.angle_beta   90.00
_cell.angle_gamma   90.00
#
_symmetry.space_group_name_H-M   'P 1'
#
loop_
_entity.id
_entity.type
_entity.pdbx_description
1 polymer ?
#
loop_
_entity_poly.entity_id
_entity_poly.type
_entity_poly.pdbx_seq_one_letter_code
_entity_poly.pdbx_strand_id
1 'polypeptide(L)'
;VLKYEPYHYSDLAAFLIERGLQNRVTIGHYLFWHLEAEMSVPEIAERYGLMLEAYLRGCGDQRADLLKQMEVIKKLKSVAERTKEVPLARRRAVLHEELAK
;
A
#
# COMPACT_ATOMS: atom_id res chain seq x y z
N VAL A 1 0.32 17.06 -4.01
CA VAL A 1 0.09 17.64 -5.36
C VAL A 1 -1.11 17.01 -6.03
N LEU A 2 -1.15 15.68 -6.23
CA LEU A 2 -2.32 15.00 -6.82
C LEU A 2 -3.65 15.33 -6.13
N LYS A 3 -3.67 15.55 -4.81
CA LYS A 3 -4.86 15.92 -4.03
C LYS A 3 -5.50 17.25 -4.45
N TYR A 4 -4.74 18.12 -5.13
CA TYR A 4 -5.19 19.44 -5.58
C TYR A 4 -5.61 19.45 -7.05
N GLU A 5 -5.50 18.33 -7.75
CA GLU A 5 -6.01 18.22 -9.12
C GLU A 5 -7.54 18.30 -9.13
N PRO A 6 -8.15 19.04 -10.08
CA PRO A 6 -9.61 19.19 -10.14
C PRO A 6 -10.32 17.93 -10.62
N TYR A 7 -9.63 17.05 -11.36
CA TYR A 7 -10.20 15.85 -11.98
C TYR A 7 -9.44 14.58 -11.57
N HIS A 8 -10.09 13.42 -11.71
CA HIS A 8 -9.46 12.13 -11.48
C HIS A 8 -8.37 11.82 -12.53
N TYR A 9 -8.66 12.13 -13.79
CA TYR A 9 -7.68 12.10 -14.86
C TYR A 9 -6.98 13.45 -14.96
N SER A 10 -5.67 13.47 -14.84
CA SER A 10 -4.83 14.64 -15.10
C SER A 10 -3.52 14.21 -15.75
N ASP A 11 -2.84 15.14 -16.42
CA ASP A 11 -1.53 14.88 -17.03
C ASP A 11 -0.51 14.43 -15.98
N LEU A 12 -0.61 14.96 -14.76
CA LEU A 12 0.24 14.52 -13.64
C LEU A 12 -0.06 13.07 -13.24
N ALA A 13 -1.33 12.67 -13.15
CA ALA A 13 -1.70 11.30 -12.82
C ALA A 13 -1.21 10.32 -13.90
N ALA A 14 -1.41 10.67 -15.18
CA ALA A 14 -0.95 9.88 -16.31
C ALA A 14 0.58 9.75 -16.33
N PHE A 15 1.30 10.86 -16.16
CA PHE A 15 2.75 10.89 -16.07
C PHE A 15 3.29 9.99 -14.96
N LEU A 16 2.73 10.07 -13.74
CA LEU A 16 3.19 9.26 -12.61
C LEU A 16 2.98 7.76 -12.86
N ILE A 17 1.83 7.38 -13.43
CA ILE A 17 1.55 5.98 -13.79
C ILE A 17 2.53 5.50 -14.86
N GLU A 18 2.73 6.27 -15.94
CA GLU A 18 3.66 5.91 -17.01
C GLU A 18 5.08 5.71 -16.48
N ARG A 19 5.57 6.65 -15.66
CA ARG A 19 6.89 6.56 -15.03
C ARG A 19 7.01 5.37 -14.09
N GLY A 20 5.95 5.10 -13.32
CA GLY A 20 5.88 3.92 -12.46
C GLY A 20 5.95 2.61 -13.25
N LEU A 21 5.27 2.53 -14.39
CA LEU A 21 5.28 1.35 -15.26
C LEU A 21 6.63 1.15 -15.96
N GLN A 22 7.31 2.23 -16.33
CA GLN A 22 8.65 2.20 -16.94
C GLN A 22 9.76 1.83 -15.93
N ASN A 23 9.59 2.18 -14.65
CA ASN A 23 10.50 1.83 -13.57
C ASN A 23 9.74 1.21 -12.39
N ARG A 24 9.38 -0.06 -12.55
CA ARG A 24 8.55 -0.79 -11.58
C ARG A 24 9.23 -0.99 -10.23
N VAL A 25 10.52 -1.31 -10.23
CA VAL A 25 11.27 -1.71 -9.02
C VAL A 25 11.36 -0.55 -8.03
N THR A 26 11.60 0.66 -8.50
CA THR A 26 11.75 1.83 -7.62
C THR A 26 10.51 2.72 -7.67
N ILE A 27 10.22 3.33 -8.81
CA ILE A 27 9.17 4.36 -8.91
C ILE A 27 7.79 3.72 -8.72
N GLY A 28 7.52 2.64 -9.45
CA GLY A 28 6.24 1.94 -9.37
C GLY A 28 5.94 1.35 -8.00
N HIS A 29 6.97 0.81 -7.33
CA HIS A 29 6.86 0.32 -5.95
C HIS A 29 6.45 1.43 -4.97
N TYR A 30 7.15 2.57 -4.99
CA TYR A 30 6.80 3.70 -4.11
C TYR A 30 5.46 4.33 -4.49
N LEU A 31 5.15 4.44 -5.79
CA LEU A 31 3.87 4.93 -6.26
C LEU A 31 2.73 4.09 -5.69
N PHE A 32 2.81 2.76 -5.81
CA PHE A 32 1.82 1.85 -5.25
C PHE A 32 1.63 2.09 -3.75
N TRP A 33 2.72 2.07 -2.97
CA TRP A 33 2.64 2.18 -1.51
C TRP A 33 2.17 3.55 -1.02
N HIS A 34 2.53 4.63 -1.71
CA HIS A 34 2.05 5.97 -1.36
C HIS A 34 0.55 6.15 -1.66
N LEU A 35 0.03 5.52 -2.72
CA LEU A 35 -1.40 5.53 -3.00
C LEU A 35 -2.16 4.61 -2.01
N GLU A 36 -1.66 3.40 -1.78
CA GLU A 36 -2.27 2.41 -0.88
C GLU A 36 -2.42 2.93 0.54
N ALA A 37 -1.37 3.57 1.08
CA ALA A 37 -1.35 4.06 2.46
C ALA A 37 -2.42 5.13 2.76
N GLU A 38 -2.97 5.76 1.72
CA GLU A 38 -3.97 6.81 1.83
C GLU A 38 -5.38 6.35 1.44
N MET A 39 -5.58 5.06 1.14
CA MET A 39 -6.88 4.52 0.71
C MET A 39 -7.98 4.62 1.78
N SER A 40 -7.63 4.84 3.04
CA SER A 40 -8.61 5.05 4.12
C SER A 40 -9.19 6.48 4.15
N VAL A 41 -8.68 7.41 3.35
CA VAL A 41 -9.10 8.82 3.32
C VAL A 41 -10.19 8.98 2.25
N PRO A 42 -11.48 9.13 2.62
CA PRO A 42 -12.60 9.07 1.66
C PRO A 42 -12.50 10.08 0.52
N GLU A 43 -11.99 11.28 0.80
CA GLU A 43 -11.92 12.39 -0.15
C GLU A 43 -10.99 12.13 -1.35
N ILE A 44 -10.05 11.19 -1.21
CA ILE A 44 -9.05 10.86 -2.23
C ILE A 44 -9.05 9.39 -2.65
N ALA A 45 -9.79 8.55 -1.91
CA ALA A 45 -9.82 7.10 -2.12
C ALA A 45 -10.27 6.73 -3.53
N GLU A 46 -11.25 7.43 -4.11
CA GLU A 46 -11.71 7.15 -5.48
C GLU A 46 -10.61 7.42 -6.50
N ARG A 47 -9.99 8.61 -6.46
CA ARG A 47 -8.88 8.99 -7.35
C ARG A 47 -7.71 8.02 -7.24
N TYR A 48 -7.27 7.75 -6.01
CA TYR A 48 -6.13 6.86 -5.77
C TYR A 48 -6.46 5.42 -6.13
N GLY A 49 -7.71 4.98 -5.93
CA GLY A 49 -8.21 3.68 -6.38
C GLY A 49 -8.14 3.53 -7.90
N LEU A 50 -8.59 4.53 -8.67
CA LEU A 50 -8.48 4.53 -10.13
C LEU A 50 -7.02 4.49 -10.60
N MET A 51 -6.14 5.25 -9.96
CA MET A 51 -4.70 5.23 -10.28
C MET A 51 -4.05 3.88 -9.96
N LEU A 52 -4.36 3.29 -8.79
CA LEU A 52 -3.90 1.96 -8.40
C LEU A 52 -4.40 0.91 -9.39
N GLU A 53 -5.67 0.96 -9.78
CA GLU A 53 -6.24 0.04 -10.76
C GLU A 53 -5.49 0.11 -12.09
N ALA A 54 -5.29 1.32 -12.61
CA ALA A 54 -4.54 1.54 -13.86
C ALA A 54 -3.10 1.02 -13.76
N TYR A 55 -2.39 1.32 -12.67
CA TYR A 55 -1.03 0.84 -12.43
C TYR A 55 -0.99 -0.70 -12.34
N LEU A 56 -1.87 -1.28 -11.53
CA LEU A 56 -1.89 -2.72 -11.30
C LEU A 56 -2.18 -3.48 -12.59
N ARG A 57 -3.06 -2.97 -13.47
CA ARG A 57 -3.33 -3.53 -14.80
C ARG A 57 -2.07 -3.61 -15.68
N GLY A 58 -1.13 -2.68 -15.54
CA GLY A 58 0.10 -2.60 -16.35
C GLY A 58 1.39 -3.14 -15.70
N CYS A 59 1.45 -3.34 -14.38
CA CYS A 59 2.71 -3.63 -13.68
C CYS A 59 3.23 -5.08 -13.83
N GLY A 60 2.49 -5.95 -14.53
CA GLY A 60 2.93 -7.30 -14.87
C GLY A 60 3.10 -8.22 -13.65
N ASP A 61 4.24 -8.90 -13.61
CA ASP A 61 4.64 -9.87 -12.58
C ASP A 61 4.77 -9.25 -11.18
N GLN A 62 5.16 -7.97 -11.10
CA GLN A 62 5.26 -7.25 -9.83
C GLN A 62 3.95 -7.27 -9.02
N ARG A 63 2.79 -7.41 -9.68
CA ARG A 63 1.48 -7.51 -9.01
C ARG A 63 1.45 -8.62 -7.95
N ALA A 64 2.03 -9.78 -8.26
CA ALA A 64 2.07 -10.91 -7.34
C ALA A 64 2.95 -10.60 -6.11
N ASP A 65 4.04 -9.86 -6.30
CA ASP A 65 4.93 -9.48 -5.20
C ASP A 65 4.30 -8.41 -4.32
N LEU A 66 3.59 -7.44 -4.90
CA LEU A 66 2.81 -6.45 -4.14
C LEU A 66 1.73 -7.14 -3.28
N LEU A 67 1.03 -8.14 -3.84
CA LEU A 67 0.04 -8.91 -3.08
C LEU A 67 0.67 -9.63 -1.88
N LYS A 68 1.80 -10.31 -2.07
CA LYS A 68 2.54 -10.94 -0.96
C LYS A 68 2.97 -9.92 0.08
N GLN A 69 3.44 -8.74 -0.33
CA GLN A 69 3.81 -7.68 0.60
C GLN A 69 2.60 -7.20 1.42
N MET A 70 1.44 -7.02 0.78
CA MET A 70 0.19 -6.67 1.47
C MET A 70 -0.22 -7.74 2.50
N GLU A 71 -0.09 -9.02 2.16
CA GLU A 71 -0.38 -10.12 3.09
C GLU A 71 0.54 -10.07 4.32
N VAL A 72 1.83 -9.85 4.11
CA VAL A 72 2.81 -9.70 5.20
C VAL A 72 2.45 -8.51 6.09
N ILE A 73 2.13 -7.36 5.52
CA ILE A 73 1.74 -6.16 6.28
C ILE A 73 0.45 -6.41 7.06
N LYS A 74 -0.55 -7.08 6.48
CA LYS A 74 -1.78 -7.46 7.17
C LYS A 74 -1.50 -8.37 8.37
N LYS A 75 -0.62 -9.36 8.21
CA LYS A 75 -0.18 -10.23 9.32
C LYS A 75 0.51 -9.43 10.41
N LEU A 76 1.50 -8.61 10.06
CA LEU A 76 2.23 -7.77 11.01
C LEU A 76 1.31 -6.81 11.76
N LYS A 77 0.33 -6.21 11.08
CA LYS A 77 -0.70 -5.37 11.70
C LYS A 77 -1.52 -6.14 12.73
N SER A 78 -1.99 -7.34 12.39
CA SER A 78 -2.74 -8.19 13.33
C SER A 78 -1.91 -8.58 14.55
N VAL A 79 -0.63 -8.94 14.36
CA VAL A 79 0.29 -9.23 15.47
C VAL A 79 0.49 -8.01 16.37
N ALA A 80 0.65 -6.83 15.77
CA ALA A 80 0.80 -5.57 16.50
C ALA A 80 -0.46 -5.22 17.32
N GLU A 81 -1.65 -5.41 16.74
CA GLU A 81 -2.94 -5.21 17.41
C GLU A 81 -3.09 -6.14 18.62
N ARG A 82 -2.85 -7.44 18.45
CA ARG A 82 -2.87 -8.43 19.55
C ARG A 82 -1.87 -8.09 20.66
N THR A 83 -0.66 -7.69 20.28
CA THR A 83 0.39 -7.31 21.23
C THR A 83 0.01 -6.05 22.00
N LYS A 84 -0.73 -5.11 21.39
CA LYS A 84 -1.17 -3.88 22.05
C LYS A 84 -2.19 -4.15 23.17
N GLU A 85 -3.05 -5.15 22.98
CA GLU A 85 -4.14 -5.52 23.90
C GLU A 85 -3.64 -6.21 25.18
N VAL A 86 -2.45 -6.81 25.17
CA VAL A 86 -1.91 -7.49 26.37
C VAL A 86 -1.13 -6.54 27.30
N PRO A 87 -1.09 -6.82 28.61
CA PRO A 87 -0.29 -6.04 29.56
C PRO A 87 1.19 -5.99 29.18
N LEU A 88 1.86 -4.87 29.48
CA LEU A 88 3.25 -4.60 29.10
C LEU A 88 4.20 -5.78 29.39
N ALA A 89 4.04 -6.42 30.56
CA ALA A 89 4.84 -7.55 31.00
C ALA A 89 4.78 -8.77 30.05
N ARG A 90 3.68 -8.95 29.32
CA ARG A 90 3.46 -10.08 28.40
C ARG A 90 3.68 -9.75 26.93
N ARG A 91 3.82 -8.47 26.57
CA ARG A 91 3.92 -8.03 25.15
C ARG A 91 5.04 -8.72 24.38
N ARG A 92 6.24 -8.80 24.97
CA ARG A 92 7.39 -9.42 24.32
C ARG A 92 7.17 -10.91 24.05
N ALA A 93 6.59 -11.63 25.00
CA ALA A 93 6.32 -13.06 24.85
C ALA A 93 5.29 -13.31 23.73
N VAL A 94 4.17 -12.57 23.76
CA VAL A 94 3.11 -12.68 22.75
C VAL A 94 3.62 -12.31 21.35
N LEU A 95 4.42 -11.24 21.23
CA LEU A 95 5.02 -10.85 19.95
C LEU A 95 5.86 -11.98 19.33
N HIS A 96 6.74 -12.60 20.11
CA HIS A 96 7.59 -13.69 19.60
C HIS A 96 6.78 -14.95 19.26
N GLU A 97 5.77 -15.29 20.05
CA GLU A 97 4.88 -16.42 19.77
C GLU A 97 4.09 -16.21 18.47
N GLU A 98 3.55 -15.00 18.27
CA GLU A 98 2.73 -14.67 17.11
C GLU A 98 3.55 -14.55 15.82
N LEU A 99 4.79 -14.06 15.88
CA LEU A 99 5.68 -14.00 14.72
C LEU A 99 6.24 -15.37 14.30
N ALA A 100 6.19 -16.37 15.19
CA ALA A 100 6.64 -17.72 14.90
C ALA A 100 5.57 -18.59 14.21
N LYS A 101 4.34 -18.08 14.08
CA LYS A 101 3.21 -18.73 13.38
C LYS A 101 3.21 -18.38 11.89
#